data_AF-A0A9W9TW59-F1
#
_entry.id   AF-A0A9W9TW59-F1
#
_cell.length_a   1.000
_cell.length_b   1.000
_cell.length_c   1.000
_cell.angle_alpha   90.00
_cell.angle_beta   90.00
_cell.angle_gamma   90.00
#
_symmetry.space_group_name_H-M   'P 1'
#
loop_
_entity.id
_entity.type
_entity.pdbx_description
1 polymer ?
#
loop_
_entity_poly.entity_id
_entity_poly.type
_entity_poly.pdbx_seq_one_letter_code
_entity_poly.pdbx_strand_id
1 'polypeptide(L)'
;MCPLYCKPEDIGLASGFLGSAKQICGTIATSIYIAVLHGRVAVNLPRDVSAAALSAGLPGSSLSNFLDAFAIHKSSAIERVPGVTNRIIVAATDASKTAYSQSFRTVFLVSISFGVLSTIAAMLSVSVDDKLDNAIAAKLLGTDASQESINDDQEK
;
A
#
# COMPACT_ATOMS: atom_id res chain seq x y z
N MET A 1 -0.72 22.37 5.38
CA MET A 1 -0.10 23.50 6.10
C MET A 1 0.79 24.41 5.24
N CYS A 2 1.22 24.00 4.04
CA CYS A 2 1.99 24.88 3.13
C CYS A 2 1.33 26.22 2.72
N PRO A 3 -0.01 26.34 2.57
CA PRO A 3 -0.61 27.57 2.07
C PRO A 3 -0.45 28.80 2.98
N LEU A 4 -0.23 28.60 4.28
CA LEU A 4 -0.05 29.71 5.24
C LEU A 4 1.41 30.18 5.35
N TYR A 5 2.35 29.41 4.81
CA TYR A 5 3.78 29.71 4.90
C TYR A 5 4.32 30.36 3.62
N CYS A 6 3.63 30.16 2.50
CA CYS A 6 4.00 30.71 1.20
C CYS A 6 3.20 31.99 0.91
N LYS A 7 3.77 32.84 0.05
CA LYS A 7 3.05 34.01 -0.47
C LYS A 7 1.84 33.57 -1.29
N PRO A 8 0.78 34.40 -1.40
CA PRO A 8 -0.41 34.11 -2.19
C PRO A 8 -0.16 33.64 -3.63
N GLU A 9 0.90 34.16 -4.26
CA GLU A 9 1.33 33.82 -5.62
C GLU A 9 1.84 32.36 -5.78
N ASP A 10 2.36 31.75 -4.71
CA ASP A 10 3.04 30.45 -4.75
C ASP A 10 2.23 29.29 -4.15
N ILE A 11 1.00 29.54 -3.69
CA ILE A 11 0.18 28.54 -3.00
C ILE A 11 -0.09 27.28 -3.85
N GLY A 12 -0.21 27.46 -5.17
CA GLY A 12 -0.41 26.38 -6.14
C GLY A 12 0.82 25.50 -6.28
N LEU A 13 2.01 26.11 -6.41
CA LEU A 13 3.28 25.40 -6.49
C LEU A 13 3.56 24.62 -5.20
N ALA A 14 3.38 25.27 -4.05
CA ALA A 14 3.62 24.64 -2.75
C ALA A 14 2.66 23.46 -2.49
N SER A 15 1.37 23.62 -2.82
CA SER A 15 0.37 22.56 -2.64
C SER A 15 0.56 21.41 -3.63
N GLY A 16 0.92 21.70 -4.89
CA GLY A 16 1.21 20.69 -5.90
C GLY A 16 2.46 19.87 -5.59
N PHE A 17 3.51 20.52 -5.09
CA PHE A 17 4.72 19.83 -4.63
C PHE A 17 4.44 18.91 -3.44
N LEU A 18 3.70 19.40 -2.44
CA LEU A 18 3.28 18.57 -1.29
C LEU A 18 2.46 17.35 -1.74
N GLY A 19 1.54 17.54 -2.69
CA GLY A 19 0.75 16.46 -3.27
C GLY A 19 1.63 15.39 -3.92
N SER A 20 2.58 15.81 -4.75
CA SER A 20 3.53 14.90 -5.41
C SER A 20 4.39 14.12 -4.42
N ALA A 21 4.93 14.80 -3.40
CA ALA A 21 5.71 14.15 -2.34
C ALA A 21 4.89 13.08 -1.61
N LYS A 22 3.62 13.36 -1.29
CA LYS A 22 2.72 12.37 -0.67
C LYS A 22 2.51 11.14 -1.54
N GLN A 23 2.36 11.32 -2.85
CA GLN A 23 2.15 10.22 -3.79
C GLN A 23 3.40 9.34 -3.92
N ILE A 24 4.59 9.95 -3.96
CA ILE A 24 5.87 9.22 -4.00
C ILE A 24 6.00 8.31 -2.77
N CYS A 25 5.73 8.85 -1.57
CA CYS A 25 5.76 8.06 -0.33
C CYS A 25 4.78 6.87 -0.38
N GLY A 26 3.57 7.07 -0.91
CA GLY A 26 2.57 6.01 -1.04
C GLY A 26 3.03 4.86 -1.96
N THR A 27 3.65 5.20 -3.08
CA THR A 27 4.18 4.21 -4.04
C THR A 27 5.35 3.42 -3.44
N ILE A 28 6.28 4.10 -2.76
CA ILE A 28 7.42 3.45 -2.11
C ILE A 28 6.95 2.49 -1.02
N ALA A 29 6.02 2.93 -0.16
CA ALA A 29 5.46 2.09 0.89
C ALA A 29 4.79 0.83 0.31
N THR A 30 3.99 1.00 -0.75
CA THR A 30 3.33 -0.11 -1.46
C THR A 30 4.34 -1.10 -2.04
N SER A 31 5.40 -0.61 -2.69
CA SER A 31 6.45 -1.45 -3.25
C SER A 31 7.18 -2.27 -2.18
N ILE A 32 7.50 -1.66 -1.05
CA ILE A 32 8.11 -2.34 0.10
C ILE A 32 7.19 -3.45 0.63
N TYR A 33 5.90 -3.16 0.82
CA TYR A 33 4.94 -4.15 1.30
C TYR A 33 4.84 -5.35 0.35
N ILE A 34 4.77 -5.11 -0.96
CA ILE A 34 4.72 -6.16 -1.97
C ILE A 34 6.03 -6.97 -1.94
N ALA A 35 7.20 -6.32 -1.91
CA ALA A 35 8.48 -7.01 -1.86
C ALA A 35 8.63 -7.91 -0.63
N VAL A 36 8.24 -7.42 0.55
CA VAL A 36 8.24 -8.21 1.79
C VAL A 36 7.25 -9.36 1.71
N LEU A 37 6.03 -9.12 1.21
CA LEU A 37 5.01 -10.15 1.06
C LEU A 37 5.49 -11.26 0.12
N HIS A 38 6.00 -10.91 -1.06
CA HIS A 38 6.52 -11.87 -2.02
C HIS A 38 7.71 -12.65 -1.45
N GLY A 39 8.65 -11.98 -0.79
CA GLY A 39 9.80 -12.64 -0.15
C GLY A 39 9.38 -13.62 0.95
N ARG A 40 8.38 -13.27 1.76
CA ARG A 40 7.87 -14.15 2.83
C ARG A 40 7.02 -15.29 2.28
N VAL A 41 6.11 -15.03 1.34
CA VAL A 41 5.28 -16.05 0.71
C VAL A 41 6.15 -17.06 -0.03
N ALA A 42 7.20 -16.63 -0.76
CA ALA A 42 8.10 -17.53 -1.46
C ALA A 42 8.84 -18.52 -0.54
N VAL A 43 9.01 -18.19 0.75
CA VAL A 43 9.68 -19.06 1.74
C VAL A 43 8.67 -19.86 2.56
N ASN A 44 7.63 -19.21 3.08
CA ASN A 44 6.66 -19.83 3.97
C ASN A 44 5.72 -20.80 3.24
N LEU A 45 5.32 -20.47 2.00
CA LEU A 45 4.38 -21.29 1.24
C LEU A 45 4.96 -22.69 0.91
N PRO A 46 6.15 -22.84 0.30
CA PRO A 46 6.71 -24.17 0.05
C PRO A 46 7.06 -24.89 1.35
N ARG A 47 7.46 -24.18 2.41
CA ARG A 47 7.78 -24.79 3.71
C ARG A 47 6.56 -25.41 4.39
N ASP A 48 5.46 -24.67 4.51
CA ASP A 48 4.28 -25.15 5.23
C ASP A 48 3.49 -26.16 4.37
N VAL A 49 3.44 -25.97 3.05
CA VAL A 49 2.79 -26.93 2.13
C VAL A 49 3.58 -28.23 2.04
N SER A 50 4.92 -28.19 2.00
CA SER A 50 5.74 -29.42 2.02
C SER A 50 5.62 -30.18 3.34
N ALA A 51 5.62 -29.49 4.48
CA ALA A 51 5.42 -30.11 5.79
C ALA A 51 4.03 -30.77 5.90
N ALA A 52 2.98 -30.13 5.40
CA ALA A 52 1.63 -30.68 5.38
C ALA A 52 1.49 -31.85 4.40
N ALA A 53 2.11 -31.78 3.22
CA ALA A 53 2.10 -32.86 2.23
C ALA A 53 2.82 -34.12 2.75
N LEU A 54 4.00 -33.95 3.38
CA LEU A 54 4.73 -35.06 4.01
C LEU A 54 3.95 -35.66 5.19
N SER A 55 3.35 -34.82 6.04
CA SER A 55 2.53 -35.28 7.17
C SER A 55 1.26 -36.00 6.72
N ALA A 56 0.74 -35.67 5.53
CA ALA A 56 -0.41 -36.32 4.92
C ALA A 56 -0.05 -37.63 4.18
N GLY A 57 1.23 -38.04 4.18
CA GLY A 57 1.69 -39.32 3.63
C GLY A 57 2.13 -39.27 2.17
N LEU A 58 2.38 -38.09 1.60
CA LEU A 58 2.89 -37.98 0.24
C LEU A 58 4.35 -38.46 0.17
N PRO A 59 4.72 -39.37 -0.75
CA PRO A 59 6.12 -39.76 -0.93
C PRO A 59 6.95 -38.55 -1.39
N GLY A 60 8.13 -38.37 -0.78
CA GLY A 60 8.99 -37.20 -1.02
C GLY A 60 9.41 -37.00 -2.48
N SER A 61 9.35 -38.05 -3.30
CA SER A 61 9.60 -38.00 -4.75
C SER A 61 8.51 -37.24 -5.53
N SER A 62 7.26 -37.22 -5.05
CA SER A 62 6.14 -36.52 -5.68
C SER A 62 5.96 -35.08 -5.18
N LEU A 63 6.72 -34.67 -4.16
CA LEU A 63 6.53 -33.39 -3.48
C LEU A 63 6.83 -32.19 -4.38
N SER A 64 7.89 -32.26 -5.19
CA SER A 64 8.23 -31.18 -6.15
C SER A 64 7.16 -31.03 -7.23
N ASN A 65 6.68 -32.16 -7.79
CA ASN A 65 5.61 -32.15 -8.79
C ASN A 65 4.27 -31.66 -8.22
N PHE A 66 4.00 -31.97 -6.94
CA PHE A 66 2.82 -31.46 -6.25
C PHE A 66 2.92 -29.95 -6.01
N LEU A 67 4.08 -29.44 -5.59
CA LEU A 67 4.28 -27.99 -5.40
C LEU A 67 4.17 -27.22 -6.72
N ASP A 68 4.73 -27.73 -7.82
CA ASP A 68 4.57 -27.13 -9.15
C ASP A 68 3.10 -27.12 -9.60
N ALA A 69 2.40 -28.26 -9.45
CA ALA A 69 0.98 -28.35 -9.78
C ALA A 69 0.11 -27.43 -8.91
N PHE A 70 0.47 -27.26 -7.64
CA PHE A 70 -0.21 -26.41 -6.69
C PHE A 70 0.02 -24.91 -6.98
N ALA A 71 1.23 -24.54 -7.39
CA ALA A 71 1.57 -23.16 -7.80
C ALA A 71 0.79 -22.70 -9.04
N ILE A 72 0.48 -23.63 -9.95
CA ILE A 72 -0.29 -23.36 -11.17
C ILE A 72 -1.82 -23.29 -10.87
N HIS A 73 -2.24 -23.61 -9.63
CA HIS A 73 -3.65 -23.66 -9.21
C HIS A 73 -4.56 -24.48 -10.14
N LYS A 74 -4.02 -25.47 -10.85
CA LYS A 74 -4.78 -26.33 -11.76
C LYS A 74 -5.12 -27.65 -11.09
N SER A 75 -6.41 -27.84 -10.76
CA SER A 75 -6.93 -29.10 -10.21
C SER A 75 -6.58 -30.31 -11.06
N SER A 76 -6.56 -30.17 -12.39
CA SER A 76 -6.20 -31.26 -13.32
C SER A 76 -4.73 -31.67 -13.27
N ALA A 77 -3.83 -30.76 -12.86
CA ALA A 77 -2.42 -31.07 -12.67
C ALA A 77 -2.17 -31.74 -11.31
N ILE A 78 -2.95 -31.36 -10.29
CA ILE A 78 -2.88 -31.92 -8.94
C ILE A 78 -3.37 -33.38 -8.91
N GLU A 79 -4.43 -33.69 -9.66
CA GLU A 79 -4.96 -35.06 -9.81
C GLU A 79 -4.03 -36.02 -10.58
N ARG A 80 -3.12 -35.48 -11.41
CA ARG A 80 -2.13 -36.27 -12.14
C ARG A 80 -0.94 -36.71 -11.28
N VAL A 81 -0.78 -36.16 -10.07
CA VAL A 81 0.34 -36.49 -9.21
C VAL A 81 0.09 -37.86 -8.53
N PRO A 82 0.99 -38.84 -8.70
CA PRO A 82 0.86 -40.16 -8.08
C PRO A 82 0.82 -40.05 -6.55
N GLY A 83 -0.25 -40.57 -5.93
CA GLY A 83 -0.43 -40.57 -4.47
C GLY A 83 -1.23 -39.39 -3.91
N VAL A 84 -1.72 -38.47 -4.74
CA VAL A 84 -2.59 -37.38 -4.28
C VAL A 84 -3.98 -37.92 -3.92
N THR A 85 -4.36 -37.71 -2.68
CA THR A 85 -5.71 -37.96 -2.15
C THR A 85 -6.38 -36.62 -1.85
N ASN A 86 -7.71 -36.55 -1.91
CA ASN A 86 -8.46 -35.34 -1.56
C ASN A 86 -8.09 -34.79 -0.16
N ARG A 87 -7.75 -35.66 0.80
CA ARG A 87 -7.23 -35.25 2.12
C ARG A 87 -5.93 -34.43 2.06
N ILE A 88 -5.02 -34.75 1.14
CA ILE A 88 -3.75 -34.03 0.95
C ILE A 88 -4.01 -32.64 0.37
N ILE A 89 -4.94 -32.52 -0.59
CA ILE A 89 -5.31 -31.23 -1.20
C ILE A 89 -5.93 -30.31 -0.15
N VAL A 90 -6.81 -30.85 0.71
CA VAL A 90 -7.42 -30.11 1.82
C VAL A 90 -6.34 -29.68 2.82
N ALA A 91 -5.43 -30.57 3.22
CA ALA A 91 -4.32 -30.24 4.13
C ALA A 91 -3.36 -29.19 3.55
N ALA A 92 -3.03 -29.27 2.26
CA ALA A 92 -2.20 -28.29 1.56
C ALA A 92 -2.88 -26.91 1.46
N THR A 93 -4.20 -26.89 1.26
CA THR A 93 -5.00 -25.66 1.21
C THR A 93 -5.11 -25.01 2.60
N ASP A 94 -5.18 -25.81 3.67
CA ASP A 94 -5.18 -25.28 5.03
C ASP A 94 -3.80 -24.74 5.44
N ALA A 95 -2.74 -25.46 5.05
CA ALA A 95 -1.36 -25.03 5.24
C ALA A 95 -1.05 -23.74 4.48
N SER A 96 -1.55 -23.58 3.25
CA SER A 96 -1.35 -22.34 2.49
C SER A 96 -2.03 -21.14 3.16
N LYS A 97 -3.26 -21.30 3.70
CA LYS A 97 -3.91 -20.26 4.52
C LYS A 97 -3.05 -19.87 5.72
N THR A 98 -2.47 -20.84 6.41
CA THR A 98 -1.58 -20.61 7.55
C THR A 98 -0.31 -19.86 7.13
N ALA A 99 0.32 -20.25 6.02
CA ALA A 99 1.50 -19.58 5.47
C ALA A 99 1.22 -18.13 5.06
N TYR A 100 0.07 -17.87 4.44
CA TYR A 100 -0.38 -16.51 4.11
C TYR A 100 -0.61 -15.68 5.37
N SER A 101 -1.28 -16.24 6.39
CA SER A 101 -1.50 -15.57 7.67
C SER A 101 -0.17 -15.14 8.33
N GLN A 102 0.83 -16.03 8.36
CA GLN A 102 2.15 -15.70 8.89
C GLN A 102 2.87 -14.60 8.07
N SER A 103 2.74 -14.65 6.75
CA SER A 103 3.32 -13.66 5.84
C SER A 103 2.69 -12.28 6.06
N PHE A 104 1.36 -12.21 6.15
CA PHE A 104 0.63 -10.97 6.42
C PHE A 104 0.96 -10.38 7.80
N ARG A 105 1.14 -11.21 8.83
CA ARG A 105 1.56 -10.73 10.16
C ARG A 105 2.86 -9.91 10.09
N THR A 106 3.80 -10.32 9.23
CA THR A 106 5.05 -9.58 9.01
C THR A 106 4.79 -8.22 8.35
N VAL A 107 3.90 -8.17 7.35
CA VAL A 107 3.51 -6.93 6.67
C VAL A 107 2.83 -5.95 7.64
N PHE A 108 1.95 -6.44 8.53
CA PHE A 108 1.33 -5.62 9.57
C PHE A 108 2.35 -5.03 10.54
N LEU A 109 3.38 -5.79 10.91
CA LEU A 109 4.44 -5.27 11.79
C LEU A 109 5.23 -4.13 11.12
N VAL A 110 5.49 -4.24 9.81
CA VAL A 110 6.12 -3.16 9.03
C VAL A 110 5.23 -1.92 8.98
N SER A 111 3.92 -2.10 8.78
CA SER A 111 2.94 -1.00 8.78
C SER A 111 2.91 -0.23 10.09
N ILE A 112 2.98 -0.93 11.22
CA ILE A 112 3.04 -0.30 12.54
C ILE A 112 4.26 0.61 12.66
N SER A 113 5.44 0.19 12.16
CA SER A 113 6.66 1.02 12.21
C SER A 113 6.51 2.33 11.44
N PHE A 114 5.90 2.31 10.26
CA PHE A 114 5.60 3.53 9.50
C PHE A 114 4.57 4.42 10.20
N GLY A 115 3.56 3.81 10.83
CA GLY A 115 2.58 4.53 11.65
C GLY A 115 3.23 5.28 12.80
N VAL A 116 4.12 4.61 13.55
CA VAL A 116 4.86 5.21 14.67
C VAL A 116 5.73 6.39 14.19
N LEU A 117 6.44 6.23 13.07
CA LEU A 117 7.22 7.32 12.49
C LEU A 117 6.34 8.52 12.11
N SER A 118 5.15 8.26 11.55
CA SER A 118 4.17 9.31 11.25
C SER A 118 3.67 10.01 12.50
N THR A 119 3.42 9.28 13.59
CA THR A 119 3.00 9.87 14.86
C THR A 119 4.09 10.76 15.45
N ILE A 120 5.35 10.33 15.38
CA ILE A 120 6.50 11.13 15.81
C ILE A 120 6.59 12.42 14.98
N ALA A 121 6.49 12.31 13.65
CA ALA A 121 6.49 13.48 12.76
C ALA A 121 5.33 14.46 13.05
N ALA A 122 4.15 13.93 13.41
CA ALA A 122 3.02 14.75 13.84
C ALA A 122 3.29 15.48 15.16
N MET A 123 3.96 14.82 16.13
CA MET A 123 4.32 15.45 17.41
C MET A 123 5.38 16.55 17.26
N LEU A 124 6.29 16.44 16.29
CA LEU A 124 7.29 17.48 16.00
C LEU A 124 6.74 18.64 15.14
N SER A 125 5.49 18.56 14.66
CA SER A 125 4.90 19.66 13.89
C SER A 125 4.64 20.87 14.79
N VAL A 126 5.25 22.01 14.46
CA VAL A 126 5.10 23.28 15.16
C VAL A 126 3.67 23.82 14.98
N SER A 127 3.10 24.37 16.05
CA SER A 127 1.81 25.05 16.04
C SER A 127 1.78 26.18 15.01
N VAL A 128 0.74 26.21 14.18
CA VAL A 128 0.57 27.17 13.08
C VAL A 128 -0.34 28.34 13.49
N ASP A 129 -0.63 28.44 14.79
CA ASP A 129 -1.61 29.38 15.36
C ASP A 129 -1.24 30.83 15.05
N ASP A 130 0.06 31.17 15.12
CA ASP A 130 0.59 32.51 14.81
C ASP A 130 0.47 32.91 13.32
N LYS A 131 0.09 32.00 12.43
CA LYS A 131 -0.09 32.26 10.99
C LYS A 131 -1.56 32.27 10.55
N LEU A 132 -2.50 32.09 11.48
CA LEU A 132 -3.93 32.20 11.25
C LEU A 132 -4.39 33.66 11.43
N ASP A 133 -3.94 34.55 10.55
CA ASP A 133 -4.43 35.94 10.53
C ASP A 133 -5.63 36.08 9.58
N ASN A 134 -6.46 37.13 9.74
CA ASN A 134 -7.64 37.39 8.89
C ASN A 134 -7.29 37.88 7.47
N ALA A 135 -6.07 37.61 6.99
CA ALA A 135 -5.58 38.00 5.69
C ALA A 135 -6.20 37.11 4.59
N ILE A 136 -7.02 37.70 3.73
CA ILE A 136 -7.68 37.02 2.61
C ILE A 136 -6.81 37.21 1.36
N ALA A 137 -6.18 36.14 0.88
CA ALA A 137 -5.29 36.16 -0.28
C ALA A 137 -6.00 36.53 -1.61
N ALA A 138 -7.27 36.15 -1.76
CA ALA A 138 -8.12 36.53 -2.89
C ALA A 138 -9.58 36.60 -2.41
N LYS A 139 -10.22 37.76 -2.57
CA LYS A 139 -11.67 37.87 -2.38
C LYS A 139 -12.36 37.33 -3.64
N LEU A 140 -13.33 36.45 -3.45
CA LEU A 140 -14.24 36.05 -4.54
C LEU A 140 -15.07 37.27 -4.92
N LEU A 141 -14.76 37.88 -6.06
CA LEU A 141 -15.62 38.87 -6.68
C LEU A 141 -16.87 38.13 -7.18
N GLY A 142 -18.03 38.49 -6.63
CA GLY A 142 -19.31 38.04 -7.17
C GLY A 142 -19.46 38.56 -8.61
N THR A 143 -20.24 37.83 -9.41
CA THR A 143 -20.45 38.04 -10.85
C THR A 143 -20.79 39.51 -11.23
N ASP A 144 -21.29 40.32 -10.31
CA ASP A 144 -21.57 41.74 -10.54
C ASP A 144 -20.33 42.65 -10.69
N ALA A 145 -19.16 42.28 -10.16
CA ALA A 145 -17.97 43.13 -10.21
C ALA A 145 -17.09 42.90 -11.46
N SER A 146 -17.37 41.86 -12.26
CA SER A 146 -16.58 41.55 -13.46
C SER A 146 -16.91 42.46 -14.65
N GLN A 147 -17.98 43.26 -14.59
CA GLN A 147 -18.28 44.27 -15.62
C GLN A 147 -17.59 45.61 -15.37
N GLU A 148 -17.29 45.95 -14.12
CA GLU A 148 -16.70 47.26 -13.77
C GLU A 148 -15.20 47.32 -14.13
N SER A 149 -14.44 46.23 -13.90
CA SER A 149 -13.01 46.19 -14.23
C SER A 149 -12.70 46.10 -15.73
N ILE A 150 -13.66 45.66 -16.56
CA ILE A 150 -13.48 45.63 -18.03
C ILE A 150 -13.74 47.02 -18.64
N ASN A 151 -14.51 47.88 -17.96
CA ASN A 151 -14.84 49.20 -18.46
C ASN A 151 -13.79 50.27 -18.09
N ASP A 152 -13.10 50.11 -16.94
CA ASP A 152 -12.01 51.02 -16.53
C ASP A 152 -10.72 50.85 -17.38
N ASP A 153 -10.46 49.67 -17.94
CA ASP A 153 -9.33 49.44 -18.88
C ASP A 153 -9.59 50.00 -20.30
N GLN A 154 -10.77 50.58 -20.57
CA GLN A 154 -11.11 51.23 -21.84
C GLN A 154 -11.11 52.78 -21.75
N GLU A 155 -10.96 53.36 -20.55
CA GLU A 155 -10.95 54.82 -20.34
C GLU A 155 -9.57 55.36 -19.89
N LYS A 156 -8.47 54.80 -20.40
CA LYS A 156 -7.15 55.42 -20.31
C LYS A 156 -6.27 55.19 -21.53
#